data_AF-D1BRA5-F1
#
_entry.id   AF-D1BRA5-F1
#
_cell.length_a   1.000
_cell.length_b   1.000
_cell.length_c   1.000
_cell.angle_alpha   90.00
_cell.angle_beta   90.00
_cell.angle_gamma   90.00
#
_symmetry.space_group_name_H-M   'P 1'
#
loop_
_entity.id
_entity.type
_entity.pdbx_description
1 polymer ?
#
loop_
_entity_poly.entity_id
_entity_poly.type
_entity_poly.pdbx_seq_one_letter_code
_entity_poly.pdbx_strand_id
1 'polypeptide(L)'
;MTPTPSSAAVAALSPDQKAEVLLEALPWLQEFSGALVVVKYGGNAMVDDRLKAAFAHDMVFLRQVGLRPVVVHGGGPQINAMLSRLDIASEFRGGLRVTTPETMEVVRMVLTGQVGRELVGLLNAHGPLAVGLSGEDGGLFRARRRTATVDGEPVDVGLVGDVIGVDPSAVEDILAAGRIPVVSTVAPDVDDPTQVLNVNADTAASALAVALGAKKLIVLTDVEGLYTSWPDRSSLVAQITASDLAALLPSLESGMVPKMEACLRAVEGGVPAATVIDGRQPHSVLLEVFTARGNGTMVVPTPQPPVADPADSAQPSVVDPAETTQPSVVDPAETTPQPPVVEPVETTPTTKATS
;
A
#
# COMPACT_ATOMS: atom_id res chain seq x y z
N MET A 1 -10.17 31.05 -12.31
CA MET A 1 -9.72 29.69 -12.65
C MET A 1 -10.01 29.44 -14.10
N THR A 2 -8.99 29.40 -14.95
CA THR A 2 -9.17 28.95 -16.34
C THR A 2 -9.39 27.44 -16.30
N PRO A 3 -10.46 26.89 -16.91
CA PRO A 3 -10.65 25.45 -16.93
C PRO A 3 -9.45 24.79 -17.61
N THR A 4 -8.88 23.77 -16.96
CA THR A 4 -7.85 22.93 -17.57
C THR A 4 -8.39 22.40 -18.90
N PRO A 5 -7.62 22.43 -20.00
CA PRO A 5 -8.09 21.92 -21.27
C PRO A 5 -8.58 20.48 -21.12
N SER A 6 -9.87 20.28 -21.43
CA SER A 6 -10.51 18.97 -21.43
C SER A 6 -9.75 18.03 -22.38
N SER A 7 -9.51 16.80 -21.98
CA SER A 7 -9.01 15.79 -22.91
C SER A 7 -10.00 15.62 -24.08
N ALA A 8 -9.52 15.20 -25.24
CA ALA A 8 -10.37 14.96 -26.40
C ALA A 8 -11.51 13.97 -26.09
N ALA A 9 -11.26 12.99 -25.21
CA ALA A 9 -12.26 12.04 -24.73
C ALA A 9 -13.36 12.73 -23.90
N VAL A 10 -13.00 13.62 -22.97
CA VAL A 10 -13.98 14.36 -22.15
C VAL A 10 -14.73 15.42 -22.99
N ALA A 11 -14.12 15.94 -24.05
CA ALA A 11 -14.78 16.85 -24.98
C ALA A 11 -15.84 16.15 -25.83
N ALA A 12 -15.68 14.84 -26.07
CA ALA A 12 -16.63 14.02 -26.83
C ALA A 12 -17.86 13.59 -25.99
N LEU A 13 -17.80 13.69 -24.66
CA LEU A 13 -18.94 13.39 -23.79
C LEU A 13 -20.02 14.49 -23.90
N SER A 14 -21.29 14.08 -24.04
CA SER A 14 -22.43 14.98 -23.93
C SER A 14 -22.55 15.56 -22.51
N PRO A 15 -23.24 16.69 -22.32
CA PRO A 15 -23.49 17.23 -20.98
C PRO A 15 -24.16 16.20 -20.04
N ASP A 16 -25.10 15.40 -20.54
CA ASP A 16 -25.78 14.37 -19.75
C ASP A 16 -24.82 13.25 -19.32
N GLN A 17 -23.95 12.78 -20.22
CA GLN A 17 -22.91 11.79 -19.90
C GLN A 17 -21.92 12.32 -18.84
N LYS A 18 -21.58 13.62 -18.88
CA LYS A 18 -20.74 14.23 -17.84
C LYS A 18 -21.45 14.24 -16.49
N ALA A 19 -22.74 14.53 -16.47
CA ALA A 19 -23.54 14.49 -15.24
C ALA A 19 -23.63 13.07 -14.67
N GLU A 20 -23.84 12.05 -15.52
CA GLU A 20 -23.87 10.64 -15.11
C GLU A 20 -22.56 10.19 -14.44
N VAL A 21 -21.40 10.50 -15.03
CA VAL A 21 -20.10 10.17 -14.45
C VAL A 21 -19.90 10.85 -13.08
N LEU A 22 -20.33 12.09 -12.92
CA LEU A 22 -20.25 12.80 -11.63
C LEU A 22 -21.17 12.18 -10.57
N LEU A 23 -22.37 11.73 -10.98
CA LEU A 23 -23.30 11.04 -10.08
C LEU A 23 -22.81 9.65 -9.68
N GLU A 24 -22.14 8.93 -10.57
CA GLU A 24 -21.52 7.63 -10.27
C GLU A 24 -20.45 7.72 -9.18
N ALA A 25 -19.77 8.87 -9.07
CA ALA A 25 -18.80 9.13 -8.01
C ALA A 25 -19.43 9.41 -6.63
N LEU A 26 -20.72 9.73 -6.57
CA LEU A 26 -21.37 10.19 -5.33
C LEU A 26 -21.31 9.20 -4.16
N PRO A 27 -21.54 7.88 -4.33
CA PRO A 27 -21.44 6.91 -3.24
C PRO A 27 -20.05 6.90 -2.60
N TRP A 28 -19.00 6.96 -3.42
CA TRP A 28 -17.61 7.02 -2.96
C TRP A 28 -17.31 8.33 -2.22
N LEU A 29 -17.81 9.46 -2.72
CA LEU A 29 -17.69 10.76 -2.04
C LEU A 29 -18.36 10.75 -0.66
N GLN A 30 -19.49 10.05 -0.52
CA GLN A 30 -20.17 9.87 0.75
C GLN A 30 -19.39 8.95 1.69
N GLU A 31 -18.88 7.82 1.19
CA GLU A 31 -18.08 6.87 1.96
C GLU A 31 -16.79 7.49 2.50
N PHE A 32 -16.09 8.26 1.66
CA PHE A 32 -14.81 8.86 2.00
C PHE A 32 -14.89 10.28 2.56
N SER A 33 -16.08 10.81 2.81
CA SER A 33 -16.22 12.15 3.39
C SER A 33 -15.46 12.27 4.73
N GLY A 34 -14.55 13.23 4.82
CA GLY A 34 -13.69 13.43 5.99
C GLY A 34 -12.60 12.35 6.19
N ALA A 35 -12.49 11.35 5.31
CA ALA A 35 -11.51 10.28 5.43
C ALA A 35 -10.08 10.82 5.27
N LEU A 36 -9.18 10.31 6.10
CA LEU A 36 -7.75 10.58 5.99
C LEU A 36 -7.12 9.54 5.07
N VAL A 37 -6.40 10.02 4.05
CA VAL A 37 -5.73 9.16 3.06
C VAL A 37 -4.26 9.53 3.02
N VAL A 38 -3.38 8.57 3.32
CA VAL A 38 -1.94 8.76 3.16
C VAL A 38 -1.52 8.25 1.79
N VAL A 39 -0.84 9.08 1.01
CA VAL A 39 -0.40 8.76 -0.34
C VAL A 39 1.11 8.82 -0.42
N LYS A 40 1.75 7.68 -0.61
CA LYS A 40 3.18 7.59 -0.88
C LYS A 40 3.43 7.89 -2.35
N TYR A 41 3.96 9.07 -2.61
CA TYR A 41 4.36 9.57 -3.91
C TYR A 41 5.79 9.10 -4.26
N GLY A 42 5.94 8.47 -5.43
CA GLY A 42 7.18 7.80 -5.83
C GLY A 42 7.20 7.35 -7.30
N GLY A 43 8.35 6.85 -7.75
CA GLY A 43 8.52 6.27 -9.10
C GLY A 43 8.52 7.30 -10.22
N ASN A 44 8.11 6.88 -11.41
CA ASN A 44 7.97 7.68 -12.63
C ASN A 44 7.04 8.87 -12.45
N ALA A 45 6.08 8.78 -11.52
CA ALA A 45 5.20 9.91 -11.19
C ALA A 45 5.99 11.15 -10.73
N MET A 46 7.24 10.98 -10.26
CA MET A 46 8.16 12.05 -9.85
C MET A 46 9.06 12.59 -10.97
N VAL A 47 9.06 11.99 -12.15
CA VAL A 47 9.98 12.34 -13.24
C VAL A 47 9.21 12.95 -14.41
N ASP A 48 8.07 12.39 -14.76
CA ASP A 48 7.22 12.87 -15.86
C ASP A 48 6.35 14.05 -15.41
N ASP A 49 6.53 15.22 -16.03
CA ASP A 49 5.82 16.45 -15.65
C ASP A 49 4.29 16.35 -15.83
N ARG A 50 3.81 15.52 -16.76
CA ARG A 50 2.37 15.26 -16.92
C ARG A 50 1.84 14.47 -15.73
N LEU A 51 2.59 13.47 -15.26
CA LEU A 51 2.21 12.67 -14.08
C LEU A 51 2.29 13.49 -12.79
N LYS A 52 3.29 14.36 -12.65
CA LYS A 52 3.39 15.32 -11.53
C LYS A 52 2.15 16.23 -11.46
N ALA A 53 1.77 16.82 -12.59
CA ALA A 53 0.60 17.69 -12.67
C ALA A 53 -0.69 16.93 -12.38
N ALA A 54 -0.84 15.72 -12.92
CA ALA A 54 -2.00 14.86 -12.64
C ALA A 54 -2.09 14.51 -11.14
N PHE A 55 -0.99 14.13 -10.51
CA PHE A 55 -0.94 13.85 -9.07
C PHE A 55 -1.32 15.08 -8.23
N ALA A 56 -0.82 16.27 -8.58
CA ALA A 56 -1.20 17.50 -7.90
C ALA A 56 -2.71 17.78 -8.03
N HIS A 57 -3.29 17.60 -9.22
CA HIS A 57 -4.73 17.70 -9.42
C HIS A 57 -5.51 16.70 -8.56
N ASP A 58 -5.05 15.45 -8.46
CA ASP A 58 -5.71 14.42 -7.64
C ASP A 58 -5.75 14.85 -6.17
N MET A 59 -4.62 15.29 -5.61
CA MET A 59 -4.54 15.71 -4.21
C MET A 59 -5.42 16.93 -3.93
N VAL A 60 -5.44 17.89 -4.86
CA VAL A 60 -6.33 19.05 -4.77
C VAL A 60 -7.79 18.60 -4.85
N PHE A 61 -8.14 17.68 -5.75
CA PHE A 61 -9.49 17.14 -5.86
C PHE A 61 -9.93 16.48 -4.56
N LEU A 62 -9.12 15.56 -4.01
CA LEU A 62 -9.40 14.90 -2.72
C LEU A 62 -9.67 15.94 -1.62
N ARG A 63 -8.83 16.98 -1.52
CA ARG A 63 -8.99 18.04 -0.54
C ARG A 63 -10.28 18.84 -0.73
N GLN A 64 -10.65 19.17 -1.97
CA GLN A 64 -11.81 19.97 -2.31
C GLN A 64 -13.13 19.24 -2.08
N VAL A 65 -13.13 17.91 -2.25
CA VAL A 65 -14.32 17.07 -2.04
C VAL A 65 -14.44 16.53 -0.61
N GLY A 66 -13.60 17.03 0.32
CA GLY A 66 -13.74 16.79 1.76
C GLY A 66 -12.87 15.69 2.34
N LEU A 67 -12.02 15.04 1.55
CA LEU A 67 -10.99 14.13 2.07
C LEU A 67 -9.82 14.92 2.65
N ARG A 68 -9.03 14.24 3.48
CA ARG A 68 -7.85 14.77 4.16
C ARG A 68 -6.60 14.05 3.65
N PRO A 69 -6.06 14.42 2.47
CA PRO A 69 -4.87 13.78 1.92
C PRO A 69 -3.60 14.22 2.67
N VAL A 70 -2.71 13.28 2.91
CA VAL A 70 -1.34 13.48 3.41
C VAL A 70 -0.40 12.85 2.40
N VAL A 71 0.57 13.61 1.88
CA VAL A 71 1.54 13.07 0.93
C VAL A 71 2.84 12.75 1.65
N VAL A 72 3.37 11.56 1.43
CA VAL A 72 4.73 11.17 1.85
C VAL A 72 5.55 10.90 0.60
N HIS A 73 6.74 11.44 0.48
CA HIS A 73 7.53 11.29 -0.73
C HIS A 73 8.97 10.85 -0.48
N GLY A 74 9.50 10.10 -1.45
CA GLY A 74 10.93 9.81 -1.57
C GLY A 74 11.61 10.80 -2.53
N GLY A 75 12.67 10.33 -3.20
CA GLY A 75 13.39 11.14 -4.21
C GLY A 75 14.58 10.42 -4.83
N GLY A 76 14.51 9.09 -4.97
CA GLY A 76 15.62 8.26 -5.44
C GLY A 76 16.30 8.77 -6.72
N PRO A 77 15.53 9.02 -7.81
CA PRO A 77 16.07 9.57 -9.06
C PRO A 77 16.74 10.94 -8.89
N GLN A 78 16.14 11.85 -8.12
CA GLN A 78 16.65 13.19 -7.89
C GLN A 78 17.93 13.18 -7.04
N ILE A 79 17.98 12.29 -6.03
CA ILE A 79 19.17 12.08 -5.21
C ILE A 79 20.30 11.55 -6.09
N ASN A 80 20.04 10.52 -6.92
CA ASN A 80 21.05 9.98 -7.86
C ASN A 80 21.59 11.06 -8.80
N ALA A 81 20.70 11.89 -9.36
CA ALA A 81 21.10 12.98 -10.25
C ALA A 81 21.99 14.01 -9.53
N MET A 82 21.68 14.36 -8.27
CA MET A 82 22.49 15.30 -7.51
C MET A 82 23.85 14.70 -7.10
N LEU A 83 23.87 13.46 -6.61
CA LEU A 83 25.13 12.77 -6.27
C LEU A 83 26.05 12.69 -7.49
N SER A 84 25.51 12.34 -8.66
CA SER A 84 26.27 12.33 -9.93
C SER A 84 26.79 13.71 -10.33
N ARG A 85 26.07 14.80 -10.04
CA ARG A 85 26.54 16.17 -10.32
C ARG A 85 27.68 16.61 -9.40
N LEU A 86 27.81 15.98 -8.24
CA LEU A 86 28.81 16.28 -7.23
C LEU A 86 29.95 15.24 -7.24
N ASP A 87 29.95 14.31 -8.20
CA ASP A 87 30.90 13.20 -8.29
C ASP A 87 30.95 12.31 -7.03
N ILE A 88 29.83 12.20 -6.30
CA ILE A 88 29.70 11.32 -5.14
C ILE A 88 29.16 9.96 -5.60
N ALA A 89 29.89 8.89 -5.27
CA ALA A 89 29.50 7.53 -5.63
C ALA A 89 28.20 7.10 -4.92
N SER A 90 27.26 6.55 -5.69
CA SER A 90 26.01 6.01 -5.17
C SER A 90 26.07 4.48 -5.15
N GLU A 91 25.84 3.88 -3.98
CA GLU A 91 25.79 2.43 -3.79
C GLU A 91 24.47 2.00 -3.14
N PHE A 92 23.98 0.83 -3.50
CA PHE A 92 22.83 0.19 -2.85
C PHE A 92 23.22 -1.19 -2.33
N ARG A 93 22.78 -1.52 -1.12
CA ARG A 93 22.94 -2.85 -0.49
C ARG A 93 21.63 -3.29 0.13
N GLY A 94 21.17 -4.50 -0.20
CA GLY A 94 19.90 -5.03 0.30
C GLY A 94 18.70 -4.11 0.02
N GLY A 95 18.69 -3.42 -1.13
CA GLY A 95 17.63 -2.47 -1.50
C GLY A 95 17.69 -1.10 -0.80
N LEU A 96 18.65 -0.88 0.10
CA LEU A 96 18.86 0.38 0.80
C LEU A 96 20.02 1.16 0.18
N ARG A 97 19.89 2.49 0.09
CA ARG A 97 20.99 3.35 -0.32
C ARG A 97 22.02 3.44 0.80
N VAL A 98 23.26 3.04 0.52
CA VAL A 98 24.36 3.29 1.45
C VAL A 98 24.51 4.80 1.61
N THR A 99 24.35 5.29 2.84
CA THR A 99 24.23 6.72 3.13
C THR A 99 25.39 7.12 4.06
N THR A 100 26.50 7.55 3.48
CA THR A 100 27.60 8.20 4.23
C THR A 100 27.16 9.56 4.76
N PRO A 101 27.93 10.21 5.67
CA PRO A 101 27.64 11.58 6.10
C PRO A 101 27.49 12.56 4.92
N GLU A 102 28.40 12.49 3.94
CA GLU A 102 28.35 13.30 2.72
C GLU A 102 27.09 13.01 1.88
N THR A 103 26.76 11.72 1.67
CA THR A 103 25.51 11.34 0.97
C THR A 103 24.28 11.83 1.72
N MET A 104 24.29 11.82 3.06
CA MET A 104 23.16 12.27 3.87
C MET A 104 22.88 13.77 3.72
N GLU A 105 23.91 14.61 3.60
CA GLU A 105 23.74 16.04 3.31
C GLU A 105 22.98 16.24 2.00
N VAL A 106 23.38 15.51 0.95
CA VAL A 106 22.71 15.55 -0.36
C VAL A 106 21.28 15.02 -0.28
N VAL A 107 21.06 13.88 0.40
CA VAL A 107 19.72 13.31 0.60
C VAL A 107 18.79 14.32 1.27
N ARG A 108 19.23 14.94 2.38
CA ARG A 108 18.44 15.92 3.12
C ARG A 108 18.13 17.14 2.26
N MET A 109 19.12 17.71 1.57
CA MET A 109 18.93 18.87 0.69
C MET A 109 17.95 18.58 -0.46
N VAL A 110 18.09 17.43 -1.12
CA VAL A 110 17.25 17.08 -2.27
C VAL A 110 15.82 16.78 -1.83
N LEU A 111 15.63 15.98 -0.77
CA LEU A 111 14.28 15.62 -0.33
C LEU A 111 13.52 16.84 0.19
N THR A 112 14.10 17.61 1.11
CA THR A 112 13.41 18.71 1.77
C THR A 112 13.39 20.00 0.94
N GLY A 113 14.49 20.31 0.26
CA GLY A 113 14.72 21.57 -0.44
C GLY A 113 14.37 21.56 -1.93
N GLN A 114 14.35 20.40 -2.58
CA GLN A 114 14.00 20.29 -4.00
C GLN A 114 12.67 19.57 -4.19
N VAL A 115 12.59 18.27 -3.91
CA VAL A 115 11.42 17.44 -4.22
C VAL A 115 10.18 17.90 -3.46
N GLY A 116 10.30 18.08 -2.14
CA GLY A 116 9.19 18.55 -1.32
C GLY A 116 8.72 19.95 -1.75
N ARG A 117 9.63 20.84 -2.15
CA ARG A 117 9.29 22.19 -2.61
C ARG A 117 8.61 22.20 -3.98
N GLU A 118 9.07 21.34 -4.90
CA GLU A 118 8.43 21.16 -6.21
C GLU A 118 6.97 20.73 -6.04
N LEU A 119 6.72 19.69 -5.24
CA LEU A 119 5.37 19.19 -5.01
C LEU A 119 4.48 20.23 -4.29
N VAL A 120 5.01 20.92 -3.27
CA VAL A 120 4.29 22.02 -2.61
C VAL A 120 3.95 23.13 -3.61
N GLY A 121 4.86 23.49 -4.52
CA GLY A 121 4.61 24.48 -5.57
C GLY A 121 3.51 24.05 -6.54
N LEU A 122 3.53 22.79 -6.99
CA LEU A 122 2.51 22.24 -7.89
C LEU A 122 1.12 22.26 -7.25
N LEU A 123 1.01 21.81 -6.00
CA LEU A 123 -0.25 21.86 -5.25
C LEU A 123 -0.71 23.31 -5.04
N ASN A 124 0.23 24.20 -4.69
CA ASN A 124 -0.09 25.59 -4.38
C ASN A 124 -0.44 26.44 -5.61
N ALA A 125 -0.17 25.95 -6.83
CA ALA A 125 -0.69 26.55 -8.05
C ALA A 125 -2.23 26.58 -8.10
N HIS A 126 -2.90 25.75 -7.27
CA HIS A 126 -4.35 25.68 -7.15
C HIS A 126 -4.92 26.48 -5.95
N GLY A 127 -4.07 27.18 -5.20
CA GLY A 127 -4.42 27.90 -3.98
C GLY A 127 -3.49 27.49 -2.82
N PRO A 128 -3.51 28.18 -1.66
CA PRO A 128 -2.58 27.93 -0.56
C PRO A 128 -2.91 26.63 0.18
N LEU A 129 -2.76 25.47 -0.45
CA LEU A 129 -3.25 24.19 0.05
C LEU A 129 -2.15 23.38 0.72
N ALA A 130 -0.92 23.37 0.22
CA ALA A 130 0.13 22.48 0.67
C ALA A 130 1.12 23.14 1.64
N VAL A 131 1.53 22.36 2.65
CA VAL A 131 2.57 22.71 3.62
C VAL A 131 3.56 21.55 3.68
N GLY A 132 4.83 21.82 3.37
CA GLY A 132 5.86 20.78 3.39
C GLY A 132 6.67 20.78 4.68
N LEU A 133 6.92 19.58 5.20
CA LEU A 133 7.67 19.29 6.42
C LEU A 133 8.51 18.01 6.24
N SER A 134 9.45 17.74 7.14
CA SER A 134 10.18 16.48 7.24
C SER A 134 9.87 15.75 8.55
N GLY A 135 10.42 14.55 8.72
CA GLY A 135 10.34 13.85 10.02
C GLY A 135 11.04 14.58 11.17
N GLU A 136 11.90 15.55 10.87
CA GLU A 136 12.60 16.37 11.87
C GLU A 136 11.67 17.42 12.49
N ASP A 137 10.73 17.92 11.71
CA ASP A 137 9.86 19.03 12.11
C ASP A 137 8.83 18.56 13.14
N GLY A 138 8.81 19.23 14.30
CA GLY A 138 7.90 18.90 15.40
C GLY A 138 8.14 17.52 16.03
N GLY A 139 9.25 16.84 15.71
CA GLY A 139 9.52 15.48 16.17
C GLY A 139 8.62 14.42 15.51
N LEU A 140 8.10 14.71 14.31
CA LEU A 140 7.17 13.86 13.57
C LEU A 140 7.63 12.40 13.49
N PHE A 141 8.89 12.18 13.14
CA PHE A 141 9.48 10.84 13.10
C PHE A 141 10.62 10.72 14.09
N ARG A 142 10.69 9.56 14.73
CA ARG A 142 11.83 9.09 15.51
C ARG A 142 12.37 7.86 14.81
N ALA A 143 13.60 7.92 14.34
CA ALA A 143 14.23 6.81 13.63
C ALA A 143 15.38 6.22 14.45
N ARG A 144 15.68 4.95 14.20
CA ARG A 144 16.88 4.29 14.71
C ARG A 144 17.65 3.72 13.52
N ARG A 145 18.98 3.79 13.59
CA ARG A 145 19.85 3.19 12.58
C ARG A 145 19.52 1.72 12.34
N ARG A 146 19.58 1.31 11.08
CA ARG A 146 19.40 -0.08 10.67
C ARG A 146 20.58 -0.57 9.85
N THR A 147 20.76 -1.89 9.84
CA THR A 147 21.61 -2.57 8.87
C THR A 147 20.78 -3.06 7.68
N ALA A 148 21.43 -3.29 6.54
CA ALA A 148 20.87 -4.12 5.48
C ALA A 148 21.18 -5.59 5.77
N THR A 149 20.47 -6.50 5.09
CA THR A 149 20.82 -7.93 5.05
C THR A 149 21.28 -8.25 3.63
N VAL A 150 22.49 -8.79 3.50
CA VAL A 150 23.05 -9.26 2.21
C VAL A 150 23.58 -10.66 2.44
N ASP A 151 23.09 -11.63 1.65
CA ASP A 151 23.44 -13.06 1.79
C ASP A 151 23.26 -13.62 3.21
N GLY A 152 22.26 -13.10 3.94
CA GLY A 152 21.95 -13.50 5.32
C GLY A 152 22.74 -12.77 6.40
N GLU A 153 23.72 -11.94 6.03
CA GLU A 153 24.58 -11.23 6.97
C GLU A 153 24.20 -9.75 7.12
N PRO A 154 24.31 -9.17 8.33
CA PRO A 154 24.06 -7.75 8.54
C PRO A 154 25.20 -6.91 7.94
N VAL A 155 24.84 -5.94 7.11
CA VAL A 155 25.78 -5.01 6.48
C VAL A 155 25.45 -3.57 6.88
N ASP A 156 26.48 -2.84 7.31
CA ASP A 156 26.35 -1.41 7.59
C ASP A 156 26.04 -0.64 6.30
N VAL A 157 25.00 0.17 6.36
CA VAL A 157 24.54 1.04 5.27
C VAL A 157 24.64 2.51 5.65
N GLY A 158 25.28 2.84 6.78
CA GLY A 158 25.51 4.19 7.25
C GLY A 158 24.29 4.83 7.89
N LEU A 159 23.98 6.07 7.50
CA LEU A 159 22.91 6.91 8.05
C LEU A 159 21.55 6.55 7.46
N VAL A 160 21.19 5.27 7.56
CA VAL A 160 19.89 4.75 7.14
C VAL A 160 19.14 4.29 8.39
N GLY A 161 17.84 4.61 8.48
CA GLY A 161 17.04 4.29 9.66
C GLY A 161 15.66 3.74 9.35
N ASP A 162 15.12 3.04 10.34
CA ASP A 162 13.72 2.65 10.41
C ASP A 162 12.96 3.58 11.37
N VAL A 163 11.73 3.93 11.03
CA VAL A 163 10.84 4.68 11.92
C VAL A 163 10.45 3.77 13.09
N ILE A 164 10.79 4.19 14.31
CA ILE A 164 10.43 3.47 15.54
C ILE A 164 9.35 4.18 16.35
N GLY A 165 9.01 5.41 15.99
CA GLY A 165 7.95 6.19 16.62
C GLY A 165 7.50 7.34 15.74
N VAL A 166 6.22 7.67 15.83
CA VAL A 166 5.60 8.77 15.09
C VAL A 166 4.83 9.63 16.08
N ASP A 167 5.02 10.94 16.01
CA ASP A 167 4.14 11.93 16.65
C ASP A 167 3.41 12.72 15.54
N PRO A 168 2.14 12.41 15.26
CA PRO A 168 1.44 12.99 14.14
C PRO A 168 0.92 14.42 14.41
N SER A 169 1.12 14.98 15.59
CA SER A 169 0.50 16.25 16.03
C SER A 169 0.69 17.40 15.02
N ALA A 170 1.91 17.61 14.54
CA ALA A 170 2.20 18.65 13.54
C ALA A 170 1.44 18.41 12.21
N VAL A 171 1.26 17.16 11.81
CA VAL A 171 0.50 16.79 10.60
C VAL A 171 -1.00 17.02 10.83
N GLU A 172 -1.52 16.67 12.00
CA GLU A 172 -2.91 16.89 12.40
C GLU A 172 -3.27 18.39 12.43
N ASP A 173 -2.39 19.24 12.96
CA ASP A 173 -2.57 20.69 12.98
C ASP A 173 -2.68 21.27 11.56
N ILE A 174 -1.81 20.81 10.64
CA ILE A 174 -1.83 21.22 9.23
C ILE A 174 -3.16 20.77 8.56
N LEU A 175 -3.60 19.53 8.83
CA LEU A 175 -4.87 19.01 8.31
C LEU A 175 -6.08 19.79 8.85
N ALA A 176 -6.07 20.13 10.13
CA ALA A 176 -7.11 20.91 10.81
C ALA A 176 -7.19 22.34 10.28
N ALA A 177 -6.05 22.95 9.93
CA ALA A 177 -5.98 24.24 9.24
C ALA A 177 -6.43 24.19 7.76
N GLY A 178 -6.85 23.02 7.30
CA GLY A 178 -7.41 22.82 5.99
C GLY A 178 -6.39 22.64 4.86
N ARG A 179 -5.16 22.25 5.21
CA ARG A 179 -4.03 22.11 4.28
C ARG A 179 -3.76 20.64 3.94
N ILE A 180 -2.81 20.43 3.03
CA ILE A 180 -2.28 19.15 2.56
C ILE A 180 -0.83 19.05 3.05
N PRO A 181 -0.53 18.24 4.07
CA PRO A 181 0.83 17.99 4.52
C PRO A 181 1.63 17.23 3.45
N VAL A 182 2.86 17.67 3.18
CA VAL A 182 3.80 17.03 2.26
C VAL A 182 5.08 16.67 3.01
N VAL A 183 5.24 15.39 3.33
CA VAL A 183 6.25 14.88 4.26
C VAL A 183 7.45 14.28 3.50
N SER A 184 8.63 14.82 3.75
CA SER A 184 9.91 14.27 3.31
C SER A 184 10.45 13.24 4.31
N THR A 185 11.07 12.16 3.83
CA THR A 185 11.40 10.98 4.64
C THR A 185 12.83 10.98 5.17
N VAL A 186 13.15 12.02 5.93
CA VAL A 186 14.33 12.12 6.79
C VAL A 186 13.88 12.27 8.23
N ALA A 187 14.61 11.70 9.18
CA ALA A 187 14.20 11.68 10.58
C ALA A 187 15.41 11.73 11.53
N PRO A 188 15.32 12.40 12.69
CA PRO A 188 16.34 12.36 13.72
C PRO A 188 16.59 10.93 14.23
N ASP A 189 17.85 10.63 14.52
CA ASP A 189 18.24 9.41 15.22
C ASP A 189 17.87 9.54 16.72
N VAL A 190 17.21 8.51 17.27
CA VAL A 190 16.88 8.51 18.70
C VAL A 190 18.10 8.33 19.59
N ASP A 191 19.17 7.74 19.06
CA ASP A 191 20.40 7.50 19.81
C ASP A 191 21.33 8.73 19.77
N ASP A 192 21.21 9.57 18.72
CA ASP A 192 21.83 10.90 18.61
C ASP A 192 20.89 11.88 17.88
N PRO A 193 20.11 12.69 18.61
CA PRO A 193 19.15 13.62 18.00
C PRO A 193 19.76 14.71 17.13
N THR A 194 21.08 14.91 17.16
CA THR A 194 21.78 15.85 16.26
C THR A 194 22.04 15.25 14.88
N GLN A 195 21.91 13.93 14.75
CA GLN A 195 22.07 13.18 13.53
C GLN A 195 20.74 12.88 12.87
N VAL A 196 20.72 12.95 11.54
CA VAL A 196 19.54 12.68 10.72
C VAL A 196 19.80 11.41 9.90
N LEU A 197 18.77 10.56 9.81
CA LEU A 197 18.79 9.32 9.06
C LEU A 197 17.93 9.44 7.80
N ASN A 198 18.39 8.81 6.73
CA ASN A 198 17.63 8.55 5.53
C ASN A 198 16.66 7.39 5.78
N VAL A 199 15.35 7.66 5.64
CA VAL A 199 14.30 6.68 5.93
C VAL A 199 13.61 6.26 4.63
N ASN A 200 13.33 4.97 4.48
CA ASN A 200 12.59 4.47 3.33
C ASN A 200 11.17 5.06 3.31
N ALA A 201 10.80 5.67 2.19
CA ALA A 201 9.54 6.39 2.07
C ALA A 201 8.27 5.52 2.13
N ASP A 202 8.34 4.26 1.70
CA ASP A 202 7.22 3.32 1.81
C ASP A 202 6.97 2.98 3.30
N THR A 203 8.05 2.67 4.05
CA THR A 203 7.94 2.39 5.49
C THR A 203 7.51 3.61 6.31
N ALA A 204 7.99 4.80 5.97
CA ALA A 204 7.57 6.04 6.63
C ALA A 204 6.10 6.35 6.37
N ALA A 205 5.61 6.13 5.13
CA ALA A 205 4.21 6.32 4.80
C ALA A 205 3.30 5.35 5.55
N SER A 206 3.72 4.09 5.67
CA SER A 206 3.02 3.08 6.46
C SER A 206 2.93 3.48 7.94
N ALA A 207 4.06 3.83 8.55
CA ALA A 207 4.11 4.26 9.95
C ALA A 207 3.24 5.50 10.21
N LEU A 208 3.29 6.49 9.31
CA LEU A 208 2.46 7.70 9.43
C LEU A 208 0.98 7.40 9.23
N ALA A 209 0.61 6.51 8.30
CA ALA A 209 -0.77 6.09 8.08
C ALA A 209 -1.37 5.41 9.32
N VAL A 210 -0.60 4.54 9.97
CA VAL A 210 -0.99 3.90 11.23
C VAL A 210 -1.16 4.95 12.34
N ALA A 211 -0.18 5.84 12.52
CA ALA A 211 -0.21 6.85 13.57
C ALA A 211 -1.38 7.83 13.43
N LEU A 212 -1.78 8.16 12.19
CA LEU A 212 -2.90 9.05 11.89
C LEU A 212 -4.27 8.35 11.92
N GLY A 213 -4.33 7.02 12.09
CA GLY A 213 -5.56 6.25 11.93
C GLY A 213 -6.16 6.42 10.53
N ALA A 214 -5.32 6.39 9.50
CA ALA A 214 -5.74 6.61 8.12
C ALA A 214 -6.80 5.58 7.68
N LYS A 215 -7.76 6.04 6.89
CA LYS A 215 -8.76 5.16 6.26
C LYS A 215 -8.12 4.30 5.17
N LYS A 216 -7.10 4.84 4.48
CA LYS A 216 -6.41 4.17 3.38
C LYS A 216 -4.96 4.63 3.25
N LEU A 217 -4.07 3.70 2.95
CA LEU A 217 -2.72 3.97 2.44
C LEU A 217 -2.69 3.68 0.94
N ILE A 218 -2.13 4.59 0.14
CA ILE A 218 -1.95 4.39 -1.30
C ILE A 218 -0.46 4.54 -1.62
N VAL A 219 0.15 3.56 -2.28
CA VAL A 219 1.57 3.53 -2.61
C VAL A 219 1.73 3.52 -4.13
N LEU A 220 2.32 4.58 -4.70
CA LEU A 220 2.59 4.63 -6.13
C LEU A 220 3.82 3.76 -6.49
N THR A 221 3.70 3.04 -7.59
CA THR A 221 4.77 2.20 -8.17
C THR A 221 4.84 2.34 -9.69
N ASP A 222 5.84 1.70 -10.30
CA ASP A 222 6.11 1.75 -11.75
C ASP A 222 5.64 0.48 -12.49
N VAL A 223 4.77 -0.30 -11.85
CA VAL A 223 4.19 -1.55 -12.36
C VAL A 223 2.68 -1.56 -12.10
N GLU A 224 1.95 -2.43 -12.80
CA GLU A 224 0.48 -2.50 -12.74
C GLU A 224 -0.04 -2.87 -11.34
N GLY A 225 0.73 -3.62 -10.56
CA GLY A 225 0.38 -4.10 -9.23
C GLY A 225 1.28 -5.26 -8.81
N LEU A 226 0.80 -6.10 -7.91
CA LEU A 226 1.47 -7.31 -7.46
C LEU A 226 1.13 -8.49 -8.38
N TYR A 227 2.17 -9.14 -8.89
CA TYR A 227 2.07 -10.44 -9.55
C TYR A 227 2.43 -11.53 -8.54
N THR A 228 1.56 -12.53 -8.34
CA THR A 228 1.82 -13.62 -7.40
C THR A 228 2.85 -14.62 -7.92
N SER A 229 3.10 -14.63 -9.24
CA SER A 229 4.08 -15.50 -9.87
C SER A 229 4.77 -14.79 -11.03
N TRP A 230 5.61 -13.80 -10.74
CA TRP A 230 6.40 -13.14 -11.78
C TRP A 230 7.37 -14.13 -12.49
N PRO A 231 7.50 -14.11 -13.83
CA PRO A 231 7.04 -13.10 -14.80
C PRO A 231 5.66 -13.35 -15.44
N ASP A 232 4.83 -14.24 -14.91
CA ASP A 232 3.49 -14.48 -15.44
C ASP A 232 2.57 -13.27 -15.19
N ARG A 233 2.25 -12.51 -16.24
CA ARG A 233 1.40 -11.32 -16.16
C ARG A 233 -0.06 -11.64 -15.89
N SER A 234 -0.49 -12.89 -16.07
CA SER A 234 -1.85 -13.32 -15.70
C SER A 234 -2.02 -13.48 -14.19
N SER A 235 -0.92 -13.48 -13.43
CA SER A 235 -0.90 -13.59 -11.96
C SER A 235 -1.10 -12.25 -11.23
N LEU A 236 -1.52 -11.19 -11.94
CA LEU A 236 -1.85 -9.89 -11.33
C LEU A 236 -3.05 -10.05 -10.40
N VAL A 237 -2.89 -9.67 -9.13
CA VAL A 237 -3.97 -9.75 -8.14
C VAL A 237 -4.56 -8.38 -7.85
N ALA A 238 -5.87 -8.24 -7.94
CA ALA A 238 -6.57 -7.01 -7.57
C ALA A 238 -6.66 -6.82 -6.05
N GLN A 239 -6.76 -7.92 -5.30
CA GLN A 239 -6.86 -7.91 -3.84
C GLN A 239 -6.15 -9.13 -3.25
N ILE A 240 -5.50 -8.95 -2.10
CA ILE A 240 -4.83 -10.00 -1.32
C ILE A 240 -5.06 -9.77 0.18
N THR A 241 -5.20 -10.85 0.97
CA THR A 241 -5.29 -10.73 2.43
C THR A 241 -3.92 -10.52 3.06
N ALA A 242 -3.87 -9.94 4.25
CA ALA A 242 -2.63 -9.76 5.01
C ALA A 242 -1.88 -11.09 5.20
N SER A 243 -2.57 -12.17 5.54
CA SER A 243 -1.97 -13.51 5.72
C SER A 243 -1.39 -14.09 4.43
N ASP A 244 -2.11 -13.98 3.32
CA ASP A 244 -1.62 -14.49 2.03
C ASP A 244 -0.41 -13.68 1.55
N LEU A 245 -0.44 -12.37 1.77
CA LEU A 245 0.68 -11.50 1.46
C LEU A 245 1.91 -11.83 2.31
N ALA A 246 1.73 -12.05 3.61
CA ALA A 246 2.82 -12.43 4.51
C ALA A 246 3.52 -13.73 4.05
N ALA A 247 2.76 -14.71 3.57
CA ALA A 247 3.29 -15.94 3.02
C ALA A 247 4.04 -15.73 1.68
N LEU A 248 3.57 -14.79 0.86
CA LEU A 248 4.14 -14.50 -0.46
C LEU A 248 5.40 -13.62 -0.38
N LEU A 249 5.49 -12.71 0.59
CA LEU A 249 6.57 -11.72 0.75
C LEU A 249 7.99 -12.26 0.50
N PRO A 250 8.41 -13.41 1.07
CA PRO A 250 9.76 -13.94 0.88
C PRO A 250 10.13 -14.30 -0.57
N SER A 251 9.12 -14.53 -1.43
CA SER A 251 9.30 -14.90 -2.84
C SER A 251 9.25 -13.71 -3.81
N LEU A 252 8.93 -12.51 -3.31
CA LEU A 252 8.79 -11.33 -4.17
C LEU A 252 10.14 -10.78 -4.62
N GLU A 253 10.14 -10.09 -5.76
CA GLU A 253 11.30 -9.34 -6.22
C GLU A 253 11.66 -8.20 -5.27
N SER A 254 12.97 -7.94 -5.13
CA SER A 254 13.54 -6.98 -4.16
C SER A 254 12.93 -5.57 -4.20
N GLY A 255 12.47 -5.09 -5.37
CA GLY A 255 11.83 -3.78 -5.51
C GLY A 255 10.37 -3.73 -5.02
N MET A 256 9.67 -4.87 -5.04
CA MET A 256 8.27 -4.97 -4.62
C MET A 256 8.13 -5.24 -3.11
N VAL A 257 9.09 -5.98 -2.53
CA VAL A 257 9.16 -6.28 -1.10
C VAL A 257 8.88 -5.06 -0.20
N PRO A 258 9.62 -3.92 -0.29
CA PRO A 258 9.40 -2.81 0.62
C PRO A 258 8.01 -2.17 0.48
N LYS A 259 7.41 -2.21 -0.71
CA LYS A 259 6.06 -1.66 -0.96
C LYS A 259 5.00 -2.52 -0.31
N MET A 260 5.10 -3.84 -0.54
CA MET A 260 4.14 -4.79 0.02
C MET A 260 4.31 -4.95 1.53
N GLU A 261 5.54 -4.91 2.06
CA GLU A 261 5.79 -4.85 3.50
C GLU A 261 5.15 -3.61 4.13
N ALA A 262 5.27 -2.45 3.49
CA ALA A 262 4.63 -1.22 3.96
C ALA A 262 3.10 -1.36 4.00
N CYS A 263 2.49 -1.94 2.96
CA CYS A 263 1.05 -2.21 2.93
C CYS A 263 0.63 -3.21 4.00
N LEU A 264 1.38 -4.30 4.17
CA LEU A 264 1.13 -5.31 5.20
C LEU A 264 1.16 -4.68 6.60
N ARG A 265 2.24 -3.95 6.94
CA ARG A 265 2.38 -3.27 8.23
C ARG A 265 1.28 -2.25 8.49
N ALA A 266 0.84 -1.54 7.45
CA ALA A 266 -0.25 -0.57 7.60
C ALA A 266 -1.55 -1.28 7.99
N VAL A 267 -1.89 -2.36 7.29
CA VAL A 267 -3.10 -3.14 7.53
C VAL A 267 -3.07 -3.83 8.89
N GLU A 268 -1.95 -4.46 9.26
CA GLU A 268 -1.76 -5.05 10.58
C GLU A 268 -1.77 -3.99 11.70
N GLY A 269 -1.33 -2.77 11.41
CA GLY A 269 -1.40 -1.61 12.29
C GLY A 269 -2.79 -0.96 12.39
N GLY A 270 -3.81 -1.51 11.72
CA GLY A 270 -5.21 -1.08 11.82
C GLY A 270 -5.70 -0.17 10.68
N VAL A 271 -4.89 0.10 9.66
CA VAL A 271 -5.37 0.78 8.45
C VAL A 271 -6.31 -0.17 7.68
N PRO A 272 -7.57 0.19 7.40
CA PRO A 272 -8.54 -0.74 6.82
C PRO A 272 -8.15 -1.32 5.44
N ALA A 273 -7.40 -0.56 4.64
CA ALA A 273 -6.91 -1.00 3.35
C ALA A 273 -5.62 -0.27 2.95
N ALA A 274 -4.70 -0.98 2.31
CA ALA A 274 -3.51 -0.39 1.70
C ALA A 274 -3.35 -0.86 0.26
N THR A 275 -3.21 0.04 -0.70
CA THR A 275 -3.15 -0.31 -2.13
C THR A 275 -1.82 0.11 -2.75
N VAL A 276 -1.17 -0.80 -3.48
CA VAL A 276 -0.11 -0.46 -4.43
C VAL A 276 -0.74 -0.20 -5.80
N ILE A 277 -0.49 0.98 -6.39
CA ILE A 277 -1.11 1.41 -7.65
C ILE A 277 -0.10 1.82 -8.72
N ASP A 278 -0.47 1.68 -10.00
CA ASP A 278 0.38 2.09 -11.11
C ASP A 278 0.43 3.62 -11.24
N GLY A 279 1.56 4.20 -10.82
CA GLY A 279 1.84 5.63 -10.90
C GLY A 279 2.10 6.15 -12.31
N ARG A 280 2.26 5.28 -13.31
CA ARG A 280 2.46 5.67 -14.72
C ARG A 280 1.16 6.05 -15.41
N GLN A 281 0.02 5.71 -14.80
CA GLN A 281 -1.29 6.13 -15.27
C GLN A 281 -1.66 7.50 -14.69
N PRO A 282 -1.97 8.51 -15.52
CA PRO A 282 -2.50 9.78 -15.02
C PRO A 282 -3.78 9.56 -14.21
N HIS A 283 -3.94 10.31 -13.13
CA HIS A 283 -5.09 10.23 -12.24
C HIS A 283 -5.25 8.88 -11.53
N SER A 284 -4.17 8.12 -11.36
CA SER A 284 -4.20 6.79 -10.74
C SER A 284 -4.74 6.81 -9.30
N VAL A 285 -4.54 7.90 -8.56
CA VAL A 285 -5.09 8.02 -7.21
C VAL A 285 -6.61 8.16 -7.25
N LEU A 286 -7.16 8.96 -8.17
CA LEU A 286 -8.60 9.09 -8.31
C LEU A 286 -9.25 7.79 -8.80
N LEU A 287 -8.58 7.08 -9.72
CA LEU A 287 -9.04 5.77 -10.18
C LEU A 287 -9.14 4.78 -9.01
N GLU A 288 -8.17 4.78 -8.10
CA GLU A 288 -8.17 3.90 -6.93
C GLU A 288 -9.20 4.28 -5.86
N VAL A 289 -9.54 5.56 -5.71
CA VAL A 289 -10.48 6.03 -4.68
C VAL A 289 -11.93 5.99 -5.16
N PHE A 290 -12.18 6.25 -6.45
CA PHE A 290 -13.54 6.52 -6.98
C PHE A 290 -14.00 5.51 -8.04
N THR A 291 -13.34 4.36 -8.19
CA THR A 291 -13.79 3.34 -9.15
C THR A 291 -13.79 1.93 -8.54
N ALA A 292 -14.74 1.10 -8.97
CA ALA A 292 -14.87 -0.28 -8.51
C ALA A 292 -13.79 -1.21 -9.08
N ARG A 293 -13.24 -0.89 -10.26
CA ARG A 293 -12.06 -1.56 -10.80
C ARG A 293 -10.83 -0.85 -10.25
N GLY A 294 -10.37 -1.26 -9.07
CA GLY A 294 -9.15 -0.72 -8.45
C GLY A 294 -7.97 -0.74 -9.42
N ASN A 295 -7.04 0.21 -9.27
CA ASN A 295 -5.91 0.40 -10.17
C ASN A 295 -4.61 -0.15 -9.59
N GLY A 296 -4.63 -1.43 -9.21
CA GLY A 296 -3.49 -2.14 -8.65
C GLY A 296 -3.90 -3.25 -7.70
N THR A 297 -3.13 -3.44 -6.64
CA THR A 297 -3.35 -4.51 -5.66
C THR A 297 -3.69 -3.93 -4.29
N MET A 298 -4.88 -4.24 -3.80
CA MET A 298 -5.36 -3.85 -2.47
C MET A 298 -5.06 -4.95 -1.45
N VAL A 299 -4.39 -4.58 -0.36
CA VAL A 299 -4.17 -5.41 0.82
C VAL A 299 -5.25 -5.11 1.84
N VAL A 300 -5.90 -6.14 2.36
CA VAL A 300 -6.97 -6.04 3.37
C VAL A 300 -6.69 -6.96 4.56
N PRO A 301 -7.27 -6.68 5.75
CA PRO A 301 -7.16 -7.56 6.90
C PRO A 301 -7.63 -8.98 6.58
N THR A 302 -6.97 -9.99 7.15
CA THR A 302 -7.46 -11.37 7.09
C THR A 302 -8.77 -11.47 7.88
N PRO A 303 -9.87 -11.99 7.29
CA PRO A 303 -11.11 -12.18 8.01
C PRO A 303 -10.89 -13.07 9.23
N GLN A 304 -11.26 -12.60 10.42
CA GLN A 304 -11.29 -13.47 11.59
C GLN A 304 -12.50 -14.41 11.47
N PRO A 305 -12.35 -15.71 11.76
CA PRO A 305 -13.51 -16.58 11.91
C PRO A 305 -14.40 -16.02 13.04
N PRO A 306 -15.74 -16.14 12.92
CA PRO A 306 -16.64 -15.66 13.97
C PRO A 306 -16.26 -16.31 15.30
N VAL A 307 -16.05 -15.49 16.33
CA VAL A 307 -15.83 -15.97 17.70
C VAL A 307 -17.10 -16.72 18.11
N ALA A 308 -16.97 -18.02 18.35
CA ALA A 308 -18.08 -18.81 18.86
C ALA A 308 -18.54 -18.22 20.21
N ASP A 309 -19.82 -17.91 20.30
CA ASP A 309 -20.42 -17.33 21.50
C ASP A 309 -20.29 -18.35 22.65
N PRO A 310 -19.71 -17.99 23.82
CA PRO A 310 -19.56 -18.94 24.94
C PRO A 310 -20.89 -19.53 25.43
N ALA A 311 -22.01 -18.89 25.07
CA ALA A 311 -23.36 -19.29 25.46
C ALA A 311 -23.89 -20.54 24.74
N ASP A 312 -23.27 -21.00 23.65
CA ASP A 312 -23.76 -22.16 22.87
C ASP A 312 -23.19 -23.52 23.35
N SER A 313 -22.37 -23.51 24.41
CA SER A 313 -21.70 -24.72 24.95
C SER A 313 -22.24 -25.21 26.29
N ALA A 314 -23.32 -24.60 26.81
CA ALA A 314 -23.88 -24.95 28.12
C ALA A 314 -25.40 -25.09 28.09
N GLN A 315 -25.89 -26.19 27.52
CA GLN A 315 -27.17 -26.78 27.93
C GLN A 315 -26.94 -28.24 28.36
N PRO A 316 -27.08 -28.58 29.65
CA PRO A 316 -27.10 -29.97 30.09
C PRO A 316 -28.41 -30.63 29.62
N SER A 317 -28.28 -31.77 28.95
CA SER A 317 -29.41 -32.61 28.54
C SER A 317 -30.20 -33.09 29.77
N VAL A 318 -31.44 -32.63 29.91
CA VAL A 318 -32.40 -33.18 30.87
C VAL A 318 -32.94 -34.48 30.29
N VAL A 319 -32.69 -35.59 30.99
CA VAL A 319 -33.28 -36.91 30.68
C VAL A 319 -34.58 -37.01 31.47
N ASP A 320 -35.71 -37.11 30.75
CA ASP A 320 -37.04 -37.37 31.31
C ASP A 320 -37.22 -38.87 31.62
N PRO A 321 -37.70 -39.28 32.81
CA PRO A 321 -38.05 -40.66 33.10
C PRO A 321 -39.57 -40.88 33.19
N ALA A 322 -40.07 -41.78 32.35
CA ALA A 322 -41.38 -42.50 32.32
C ALA A 322 -41.95 -42.40 30.88
N GLU A 323 -42.38 -43.46 30.21
CA GLU A 323 -43.29 -44.49 30.69
C GLU A 323 -43.19 -45.76 29.82
N THR A 324 -43.39 -46.90 30.48
CA THR A 324 -43.28 -48.29 30.01
C THR A 324 -44.46 -48.76 29.14
N THR A 325 -44.27 -49.92 28.50
CA THR A 325 -45.21 -50.87 27.83
C THR A 325 -45.31 -50.71 26.30
N GLN A 326 -45.20 -51.73 25.43
CA GLN A 326 -45.32 -53.20 25.48
C GLN A 326 -44.62 -53.83 24.23
N PRO A 327 -44.33 -55.15 24.17
CA PRO A 327 -43.58 -55.77 23.07
C PRO A 327 -44.46 -56.58 22.09
N SER A 328 -44.11 -56.58 20.78
CA SER A 328 -44.52 -57.64 19.83
C SER A 328 -43.51 -57.80 18.68
N VAL A 329 -42.74 -58.88 18.66
CA VAL A 329 -42.79 -60.05 17.73
C VAL A 329 -42.38 -59.79 16.26
N VAL A 330 -41.11 -60.14 15.96
CA VAL A 330 -40.54 -60.99 14.87
C VAL A 330 -41.22 -61.05 13.49
N ASP A 331 -40.49 -60.72 12.40
CA ASP A 331 -40.02 -61.73 11.41
C ASP A 331 -38.92 -61.19 10.44
N PRO A 332 -37.99 -62.03 9.94
CA PRO A 332 -36.83 -61.65 9.10
C PRO A 332 -36.90 -62.17 7.64
N ALA A 333 -36.32 -61.44 6.69
CA ALA A 333 -35.89 -61.87 5.33
C ALA A 333 -35.34 -60.64 4.57
N GLU A 334 -34.39 -60.64 3.64
CA GLU A 334 -33.51 -61.63 3.01
C GLU A 334 -32.37 -60.83 2.32
N THR A 335 -31.17 -61.42 2.32
CA THR A 335 -30.07 -61.40 1.31
C THR A 335 -30.29 -60.64 -0.01
N THR A 336 -29.36 -59.88 -0.61
CA THR A 336 -28.00 -60.26 -1.09
C THR A 336 -27.26 -59.02 -1.66
N PRO A 337 -25.91 -58.89 -1.59
CA PRO A 337 -25.16 -57.78 -2.19
C PRO A 337 -24.72 -58.06 -3.65
N GLN A 338 -24.62 -57.01 -4.49
CA GLN A 338 -23.98 -57.08 -5.82
C GLN A 338 -22.52 -56.55 -5.79
N PRO A 339 -21.60 -57.13 -6.60
CA PRO A 339 -20.15 -56.91 -6.52
C PRO A 339 -19.62 -55.79 -7.43
N PRO A 340 -18.34 -55.36 -7.27
CA PRO A 340 -17.71 -54.35 -8.12
C PRO A 340 -17.10 -54.98 -9.39
N VAL A 341 -17.11 -54.24 -10.49
CA VAL A 341 -16.46 -54.62 -11.76
C VAL A 341 -15.16 -53.81 -11.93
N VAL A 342 -14.09 -54.54 -12.25
CA VAL A 342 -12.70 -54.09 -12.43
C VAL A 342 -12.38 -53.90 -13.93
N GLU A 343 -11.37 -53.04 -14.18
CA GLU A 343 -10.72 -52.55 -15.42
C GLU A 343 -10.37 -53.59 -16.52
N PRO A 344 -9.77 -53.15 -17.65
CA PRO A 344 -8.32 -53.31 -17.73
C PRO A 344 -7.50 -52.22 -18.45
N VAL A 345 -6.23 -52.19 -18.04
CA VAL A 345 -5.02 -51.52 -18.56
C VAL A 345 -4.45 -52.25 -19.80
N GLU A 346 -3.82 -51.52 -20.73
CA GLU A 346 -2.69 -51.99 -21.59
C GLU A 346 -1.93 -50.77 -22.18
N THR A 347 -0.72 -50.45 -21.71
CA THR A 347 0.64 -50.73 -22.24
C THR A 347 1.14 -49.92 -23.46
N THR A 348 2.30 -49.28 -23.23
CA THR A 348 3.21 -48.47 -24.08
C THR A 348 3.82 -49.17 -25.31
N PRO A 349 4.42 -48.42 -26.27
CA PRO A 349 5.90 -48.34 -26.30
C PRO A 349 6.54 -47.01 -26.78
N THR A 350 7.80 -46.87 -26.37
CA THR A 350 8.88 -45.93 -26.72
C THR A 350 9.31 -45.88 -28.19
N THR A 351 9.75 -44.70 -28.67
CA THR A 351 10.86 -44.53 -29.65
C THR A 351 11.51 -43.13 -29.61
N LYS A 352 12.82 -43.13 -29.92
CA LYS A 352 13.85 -42.06 -29.91
C LYS A 352 13.81 -41.10 -31.12
N ALA A 353 14.44 -39.91 -30.98
CA ALA A 353 15.38 -39.22 -31.91
C ALA A 353 15.44 -37.71 -31.54
N THR A 354 16.51 -36.90 -31.60
CA THR A 354 17.91 -37.01 -32.03
C THR A 354 18.63 -35.72 -31.58
N SER A 355 19.92 -35.88 -31.23
CA SER A 355 21.09 -34.98 -31.37
C SER A 355 20.98 -33.48 -31.10
#